data_AF-A0A9N8P6V8-F1
#
_entry.id   AF-A0A9N8P6V8-F1
#
_cell.length_a   1.000
_cell.length_b   1.000
_cell.length_c   1.000
_cell.angle_alpha   90.00
_cell.angle_beta   90.00
_cell.angle_gamma   90.00
#
_symmetry.space_group_name_H-M   'P 1'
#
loop_
_entity.id
_entity.type
_entity.pdbx_description
1 polymer ?
#
loop_
_entity_poly.entity_id
_entity_poly.type
_entity_poly.pdbx_seq_one_letter_code
_entity_poly.pdbx_strand_id
1 'polypeptide(L)'
;MAYVLTGKASEGLLDTYNQERQPAGDFSMNQAFSRLVNRVFRDRSSECVKELPDLVCELGYRYAQDTVDSSVEKSVESMYEDPHEPLVLAGCRLPHIWLTGGDGNKLSSLDLVKRNFVLFTVEARSPWMEAAGKQRVQVDAYAINASSGPYHESERSAKEVWKLQEDEALLVRPDGIIAWRAVGMASGHVGELGRALGAILRTE
;
A
#
# COMPACT_ATOMS: atom_id res chain seq x y z
N MET A 1 11.33 4.42 12.19
CA MET A 1 12.55 4.39 13.02
C MET A 1 13.83 4.10 12.24
N ALA A 2 14.00 2.94 11.58
CA ALA A 2 15.26 2.58 10.91
C ALA A 2 15.77 3.62 9.89
N TYR A 3 14.87 4.18 9.05
CA TYR A 3 15.24 5.26 8.12
C TYR A 3 15.69 6.54 8.82
N VAL A 4 15.10 6.89 9.96
CA VAL A 4 15.50 8.07 10.75
C VAL A 4 16.88 7.86 11.37
N LEU A 5 17.10 6.72 12.02
CA LEU A 5 18.39 6.38 12.63
C LEU A 5 19.54 6.29 11.62
N THR A 6 19.23 6.00 10.36
CA THR A 6 20.23 5.95 9.27
C THR A 6 20.32 7.24 8.46
N GLY A 7 19.67 8.32 8.89
CA GLY A 7 19.72 9.64 8.24
C GLY A 7 19.08 9.68 6.85
N LYS A 8 18.18 8.74 6.56
CA LYS A 8 17.45 8.62 5.29
C LYS A 8 16.05 9.25 5.33
N ALA A 9 15.56 9.60 6.52
CA ALA A 9 14.29 10.26 6.77
C ALA A 9 14.46 11.28 7.91
N SER A 10 13.60 12.30 7.97
CA SER A 10 13.57 13.22 9.12
C SER A 10 12.85 12.61 10.31
N GLU A 11 12.99 13.23 11.49
CA GLU A 11 12.26 12.83 12.69
C GLU A 11 10.74 12.94 12.52
N GLY A 12 10.27 13.84 11.66
CA GLY A 12 8.84 14.00 11.37
C GLY A 12 8.20 12.71 10.83
N LEU A 13 8.98 11.78 10.23
CA LEU A 13 8.46 10.47 9.84
C LEU A 13 7.95 9.67 11.05
N LEU A 14 8.44 9.93 12.27
CA LEU A 14 7.99 9.22 13.47
C LEU A 14 6.58 9.65 13.90
N ASP A 15 6.16 10.87 13.57
CA ASP A 15 4.81 11.36 13.88
C ASP A 15 3.74 10.56 13.13
N THR A 16 4.07 10.03 11.95
CA THR A 16 3.12 9.20 11.17
C THR A 16 2.70 7.95 11.92
N TYR A 17 3.53 7.44 12.85
CA TYR A 17 3.15 6.27 13.64
C TYR A 17 1.84 6.50 14.38
N ASN A 18 1.70 7.63 15.08
CA ASN A 18 0.47 7.93 15.82
C ASN A 18 -0.68 8.26 14.85
N GLN A 19 -0.41 9.05 13.80
CA GLN A 19 -1.41 9.43 12.80
C GLN A 19 -2.03 8.20 12.11
N GLU A 20 -1.24 7.14 11.88
CA GLU A 20 -1.69 5.92 11.22
C GLU A 20 -2.26 4.89 12.22
N ARG A 21 -1.56 4.66 13.34
CA ARG A 21 -1.90 3.57 14.26
C ARG A 21 -3.02 3.90 15.24
N GLN A 22 -3.17 5.16 15.64
CA GLN A 22 -4.21 5.54 16.58
C GLN A 22 -5.62 5.32 15.96
N PRO A 23 -5.92 5.79 14.73
CA PRO A 23 -7.22 5.54 14.11
C PRO A 23 -7.47 4.05 13.82
N ALA A 24 -6.42 3.30 13.44
CA ALA A 24 -6.54 1.86 13.24
C ALA A 24 -6.89 1.12 14.54
N GLY A 25 -6.28 1.52 15.66
CA GLY A 25 -6.59 0.99 16.99
C GLY A 25 -8.02 1.30 17.43
N ASP A 26 -8.46 2.55 17.23
CA ASP A 26 -9.84 2.97 17.51
C ASP A 26 -10.85 2.18 16.67
N PHE A 27 -10.56 1.97 15.38
CA PHE A 27 -11.38 1.15 14.50
C PHE A 27 -11.52 -0.29 15.02
N SER A 28 -10.41 -0.95 15.38
CA SER A 28 -10.44 -2.31 15.93
C SER A 28 -11.20 -2.38 17.27
N MET A 29 -11.01 -1.40 18.15
CA MET A 29 -11.71 -1.36 19.44
C MET A 29 -13.22 -1.16 19.28
N ASN A 30 -13.64 -0.26 18.40
CA ASN A 30 -15.07 -0.07 18.09
C ASN A 30 -15.69 -1.35 17.51
N GLN A 31 -14.99 -2.03 16.61
CA GLN A 31 -15.44 -3.31 16.05
C GLN A 31 -15.53 -4.43 17.11
N ALA A 32 -14.59 -4.48 18.06
CA ALA A 32 -14.64 -5.41 19.19
C ALA A 32 -15.80 -5.09 20.14
N PHE A 33 -16.02 -3.80 20.44
CA PHE A 33 -17.11 -3.36 21.31
C PHE A 33 -18.48 -3.66 20.71
N SER A 34 -18.69 -3.41 19.41
CA SER A 34 -19.94 -3.78 18.73
C SER A 34 -20.24 -5.28 18.85
N ARG A 35 -19.21 -6.13 18.67
CA ARG A 35 -19.35 -7.59 18.83
C ARG A 35 -19.72 -7.97 20.27
N LEU A 36 -19.13 -7.30 21.27
CA LEU A 36 -19.49 -7.50 22.67
C LEU A 36 -20.97 -7.15 22.92
N VAL A 37 -21.42 -5.97 22.47
CA VAL A 37 -22.80 -5.50 22.63
C VAL A 37 -23.79 -6.45 21.96
N ASN A 38 -23.58 -6.78 20.68
CA ASN A 38 -24.55 -7.56 19.92
C ASN A 38 -24.57 -9.04 20.28
N ARG A 39 -23.42 -9.62 20.64
CA ARG A 39 -23.26 -11.08 20.80
C ARG A 39 -23.28 -11.54 22.26
N VAL A 40 -22.96 -10.67 23.22
CA VAL A 40 -22.81 -11.05 24.64
C VAL A 40 -23.81 -10.36 25.54
N PHE A 41 -24.04 -9.05 25.37
CA PHE A 41 -24.94 -8.33 26.26
C PHE A 41 -26.39 -8.77 26.09
N ARG A 42 -27.10 -8.90 27.23
CA ARG A 42 -28.54 -9.17 27.25
C ARG A 42 -29.35 -7.95 26.84
N ASP A 43 -28.90 -6.76 27.28
CA ASP A 43 -29.43 -5.47 26.85
C ASP A 43 -28.52 -4.87 25.78
N ARG A 44 -29.10 -4.58 24.61
CA ARG A 44 -28.42 -4.04 23.43
C ARG A 44 -28.71 -2.56 23.22
N SER A 45 -29.07 -1.85 24.29
CA SER A 45 -29.36 -0.41 24.29
C SER A 45 -28.12 0.46 24.06
N SER A 46 -26.91 -0.09 24.25
CA SER A 46 -25.66 0.64 24.02
C SER A 46 -25.47 0.96 22.54
N GLU A 47 -25.25 2.24 22.23
CA GLU A 47 -24.91 2.66 20.88
C GLU A 47 -23.55 2.08 20.46
N CYS A 48 -23.49 1.48 19.28
CA CYS A 48 -22.27 0.91 18.73
C CYS A 48 -22.27 1.02 17.19
N VAL A 49 -21.09 0.91 16.59
CA VAL A 49 -20.95 0.93 15.13
C VAL A 49 -21.49 -0.36 14.52
N LYS A 50 -21.86 -0.30 13.23
CA LYS A 50 -22.22 -1.50 12.47
C LYS A 50 -21.06 -2.51 12.49
N GLU A 51 -21.37 -3.77 12.80
CA GLU A 51 -20.39 -4.85 12.67
C GLU A 51 -20.01 -5.05 11.20
N LEU A 52 -18.70 -5.07 10.96
CA LEU A 52 -18.12 -5.36 9.66
C LEU A 52 -17.64 -6.83 9.63
N PRO A 53 -17.52 -7.44 8.43
CA PRO A 53 -16.88 -8.74 8.28
C PRO A 53 -15.49 -8.76 8.93
N ASP A 54 -15.10 -9.91 9.50
CA ASP A 54 -13.82 -10.03 10.21
C ASP A 54 -12.63 -9.71 9.27
N LEU A 55 -12.68 -10.16 8.01
CA LEU A 55 -11.64 -9.88 7.03
C LEU A 55 -11.44 -8.37 6.76
N VAL A 56 -12.53 -7.60 6.72
CA VAL A 56 -12.48 -6.13 6.60
C VAL A 56 -11.80 -5.53 7.83
N CYS A 57 -12.10 -6.06 9.01
CA CYS A 57 -11.50 -5.58 10.26
C CYS A 57 -10.00 -5.87 10.33
N GLU A 58 -9.58 -7.04 9.83
CA GLU A 58 -8.21 -7.53 9.93
C GLU A 58 -7.28 -6.98 8.85
N LEU A 59 -7.77 -6.90 7.60
CA LEU A 59 -6.95 -6.58 6.43
C LEU A 59 -7.39 -5.32 5.69
N GLY A 60 -8.62 -4.85 5.93
CA GLY A 60 -9.25 -3.78 5.15
C GLY A 60 -9.09 -2.39 5.73
N TYR A 61 -8.50 -2.19 6.91
CA TYR A 61 -8.30 -0.84 7.44
C TYR A 61 -7.32 -0.05 6.56
N ARG A 62 -7.57 1.26 6.46
CA ARG A 62 -6.77 2.18 5.64
C ARG A 62 -6.11 3.21 6.54
N TYR A 63 -4.86 3.55 6.24
CA TYR A 63 -4.23 4.71 6.85
C TYR A 63 -4.69 5.99 6.16
N ALA A 64 -5.20 6.93 6.95
CA ALA A 64 -5.39 8.30 6.48
C ALA A 64 -4.02 8.86 6.08
N GLN A 65 -3.95 9.48 4.90
CA GLN A 65 -2.75 10.13 4.43
C GLN A 65 -3.00 11.64 4.33
N ASP A 66 -1.97 12.41 4.64
CA ASP A 66 -1.88 13.86 4.37
C ASP A 66 -1.41 14.14 2.92
N THR A 67 -1.33 13.14 2.04
CA THR A 67 -0.53 13.24 0.81
C THR A 67 -1.24 13.86 -0.40
N VAL A 68 -0.40 14.55 -1.16
CA VAL A 68 -0.55 15.57 -2.23
C VAL A 68 -1.43 15.19 -3.44
N ASP A 69 -1.89 13.94 -3.55
CA ASP A 69 -2.55 13.46 -4.76
C ASP A 69 -4.07 13.62 -4.68
N SER A 70 -4.54 14.80 -5.11
CA SER A 70 -5.95 15.17 -5.17
C SER A 70 -6.74 14.48 -6.29
N SER A 71 -6.14 13.53 -7.01
CA SER A 71 -6.74 12.87 -8.18
C SER A 71 -7.61 11.67 -7.82
N VAL A 72 -7.48 11.11 -6.61
CA VAL A 72 -8.42 10.13 -6.07
C VAL A 72 -9.58 10.90 -5.44
N GLU A 73 -10.76 10.78 -6.05
CA GLU A 73 -11.98 11.41 -5.58
C GLU A 73 -12.11 11.35 -4.04
N LYS A 74 -12.48 12.49 -3.44
CA LYS A 74 -12.96 12.59 -2.05
C LYS A 74 -14.16 11.66 -1.74
N SER A 75 -14.60 10.83 -2.69
CA SER A 75 -15.81 10.00 -2.63
C SER A 75 -15.64 8.72 -1.80
N VAL A 76 -14.40 8.28 -1.49
CA VAL A 76 -14.17 7.08 -0.67
C VAL A 76 -13.70 7.45 0.74
N GLU A 77 -14.57 8.13 1.48
CA GLU A 77 -14.42 8.53 2.90
C GLU A 77 -14.33 7.34 3.88
N SER A 78 -14.53 6.11 3.40
CA SER A 78 -14.49 4.92 4.26
C SER A 78 -13.08 4.67 4.81
N MET A 79 -12.96 4.56 6.14
CA MET A 79 -11.73 4.18 6.84
C MET A 79 -11.28 2.74 6.57
N TYR A 80 -12.07 1.99 5.81
CA TYR A 80 -11.81 0.60 5.44
C TYR A 80 -12.25 0.29 4.00
N GLU A 81 -11.77 -0.81 3.45
CA GLU A 81 -12.15 -1.40 2.16
C GLU A 81 -12.50 -2.89 2.31
N ASP A 82 -13.13 -3.47 1.28
CA ASP A 82 -13.26 -4.93 1.17
C ASP A 82 -11.95 -5.52 0.59
N PRO A 83 -11.23 -6.39 1.31
CA PRO A 83 -10.00 -7.01 0.81
C PRO A 83 -10.19 -7.88 -0.45
N HIS A 84 -11.43 -8.29 -0.77
CA HIS A 84 -11.74 -8.98 -2.03
C HIS A 84 -11.95 -8.02 -3.21
N GLU A 85 -12.28 -6.76 -2.95
CA GLU A 85 -12.46 -5.70 -3.95
C GLU A 85 -11.55 -4.49 -3.62
N PRO A 86 -10.22 -4.68 -3.65
CA PRO A 86 -9.29 -3.68 -3.16
C PRO A 86 -9.38 -2.38 -3.97
N LEU A 87 -9.30 -1.25 -3.29
CA LEU A 87 -9.31 0.08 -3.90
C LEU A 87 -8.00 0.40 -4.60
N VAL A 88 -6.89 -0.12 -4.08
CA VAL A 88 -5.51 0.11 -4.58
C VAL A 88 -5.10 1.59 -4.52
N LEU A 89 -5.29 2.20 -3.35
CA LEU A 89 -4.99 3.61 -3.09
C LEU A 89 -3.83 3.75 -2.10
N ALA A 90 -3.25 4.94 -2.03
CA ALA A 90 -2.31 5.25 -0.94
C ALA A 90 -3.01 5.07 0.43
N GLY A 91 -2.30 4.49 1.38
CA GLY A 91 -2.81 4.10 2.69
C GLY A 91 -3.51 2.73 2.74
N CYS A 92 -3.78 2.10 1.59
CA CYS A 92 -4.31 0.74 1.50
C CYS A 92 -3.18 -0.30 1.55
N ARG A 93 -3.50 -1.52 1.96
CA ARG A 93 -2.58 -2.66 1.87
C ARG A 93 -2.38 -3.06 0.40
N LEU A 94 -1.16 -3.44 0.02
CA LEU A 94 -0.90 -4.03 -1.30
C LEU A 94 -1.78 -5.29 -1.49
N PRO A 95 -2.57 -5.37 -2.57
CA PRO A 95 -3.34 -6.58 -2.83
C PRO A 95 -2.46 -7.76 -3.21
N HIS A 96 -2.83 -8.93 -2.68
CA HIS A 96 -2.17 -10.19 -2.95
C HIS A 96 -2.38 -10.68 -4.40
N ILE A 97 -1.30 -11.05 -5.06
CA ILE A 97 -1.33 -11.91 -6.24
C ILE A 97 -0.31 -13.05 -6.11
N TRP A 98 -0.62 -14.18 -6.73
CA TRP A 98 0.32 -15.29 -6.84
C TRP A 98 1.29 -15.03 -7.98
N LEU A 99 2.56 -15.23 -7.67
CA LEU A 99 3.67 -15.13 -8.60
C LEU A 99 4.38 -16.48 -8.69
N THR A 100 5.08 -16.69 -9.79
CA THR A 100 6.00 -17.81 -9.99
C THR A 100 7.39 -17.25 -10.26
N GLY A 101 8.37 -17.66 -9.46
CA GLY A 101 9.78 -17.32 -9.67
C GLY A 101 10.41 -18.06 -10.84
N GLY A 102 11.57 -17.61 -11.29
CA GLY A 102 12.34 -18.27 -12.35
C GLY A 102 12.79 -19.70 -12.01
N ASP A 103 12.77 -20.09 -10.74
CA ASP A 103 12.99 -21.45 -10.25
C ASP A 103 11.71 -22.32 -10.26
N GLY A 104 10.57 -21.75 -10.68
CA GLY A 104 9.26 -22.39 -10.69
C GLY A 104 8.52 -22.36 -9.35
N ASN A 105 9.10 -21.77 -8.29
CA ASN A 105 8.46 -21.71 -6.99
C ASN A 105 7.36 -20.65 -6.96
N LYS A 106 6.22 -21.01 -6.37
CA LYS A 106 5.14 -20.06 -6.10
C LYS A 106 5.49 -19.18 -4.91
N LEU A 107 5.17 -17.90 -5.01
CA LEU A 107 5.30 -16.93 -3.93
C LEU A 107 4.21 -15.85 -4.02
N SER A 108 3.98 -15.16 -2.91
CA SER A 108 3.10 -14.01 -2.88
C SER A 108 3.82 -12.76 -3.40
N SER A 109 3.08 -11.85 -4.05
CA SER A 109 3.55 -10.48 -4.24
C SER A 109 3.96 -9.79 -2.94
N LEU A 110 3.32 -10.16 -1.82
CA LEU A 110 3.63 -9.64 -0.50
C LEU A 110 5.02 -10.09 -0.02
N ASP A 111 5.52 -11.24 -0.48
CA ASP A 111 6.85 -11.77 -0.11
C ASP A 111 7.99 -10.97 -0.75
N LEU A 112 7.69 -10.17 -1.79
CA LEU A 112 8.63 -9.23 -2.39
C LEU A 112 8.84 -7.99 -1.51
N VAL A 113 7.87 -7.64 -0.68
CA VAL A 113 7.95 -6.51 0.25
C VAL A 113 8.68 -6.95 1.51
N LYS A 114 9.97 -6.56 1.61
CA LYS A 114 10.86 -6.98 2.70
C LYS A 114 11.29 -5.80 3.57
N ARG A 115 12.43 -5.20 3.23
CA ARG A 115 13.08 -4.16 4.05
C ARG A 115 13.03 -2.79 3.43
N ASN A 116 13.09 -2.74 2.10
CA ASN A 116 13.09 -1.50 1.34
C ASN A 116 11.68 -1.15 0.87
N PHE A 117 11.54 0.06 0.33
CA PHE A 117 10.40 0.35 -0.54
C PHE A 117 10.47 -0.54 -1.77
N VAL A 118 9.30 -0.92 -2.29
CA VAL A 118 9.20 -1.70 -3.53
C VAL A 118 8.35 -0.94 -4.53
N LEU A 119 8.88 -0.73 -5.73
CA LEU A 119 8.17 -0.15 -6.85
C LEU A 119 7.69 -1.27 -7.78
N PHE A 120 6.38 -1.33 -8.01
CA PHE A 120 5.76 -2.29 -8.92
C PHE A 120 5.27 -1.58 -10.19
N THR A 121 5.57 -2.17 -11.33
CA THR A 121 5.01 -1.79 -12.64
C THR A 121 4.39 -3.01 -13.29
N VAL A 122 3.53 -2.81 -14.30
CA VAL A 122 3.00 -3.91 -15.13
C VAL A 122 3.64 -3.96 -16.51
N GLU A 123 4.28 -2.88 -16.95
CA GLU A 123 5.06 -2.83 -18.19
C GLU A 123 6.50 -3.33 -17.97
N ALA A 124 6.95 -4.22 -18.87
CA ALA A 124 8.27 -4.87 -18.84
C ALA A 124 9.46 -3.89 -18.83
N ARG A 125 9.36 -2.81 -19.61
CA ARG A 125 10.42 -1.81 -19.81
C ARG A 125 10.01 -0.44 -19.30
N SER A 126 9.27 -0.43 -18.19
CA SER A 126 8.78 0.81 -17.60
C SER A 126 9.93 1.74 -17.20
N PRO A 127 9.90 3.03 -17.59
CA PRO A 127 10.89 4.03 -17.17
C PRO A 127 10.98 4.20 -15.64
N TRP A 128 9.91 3.83 -14.92
CA TRP A 128 9.86 3.78 -13.46
C TRP A 128 10.91 2.84 -12.86
N MET A 129 11.27 1.75 -13.55
CA MET A 129 12.29 0.81 -13.10
C MET A 129 13.68 1.47 -13.04
N GLU A 130 14.02 2.26 -14.06
CA GLU A 130 15.26 3.05 -14.08
C GLU A 130 15.21 4.16 -13.02
N ALA A 131 14.04 4.78 -12.84
CA ALA A 131 13.83 5.81 -11.84
C ALA A 131 14.10 5.31 -10.42
N ALA A 132 13.64 4.11 -10.07
CA ALA A 132 13.90 3.47 -8.77
C ALA A 132 15.40 3.30 -8.49
N GLY A 133 16.17 2.88 -9.50
CA GLY A 133 17.62 2.68 -9.37
C GLY A 133 18.43 3.97 -9.17
N LYS A 134 17.82 5.15 -9.39
CA LYS A 134 18.48 6.46 -9.25
C LYS A 134 18.11 7.20 -7.95
N GLN A 135 17.32 6.58 -7.07
CA GLN A 135 16.90 7.19 -5.82
C GLN A 135 17.99 7.13 -4.74
N ARG A 136 17.98 8.12 -3.82
CA ARG A 136 18.92 8.17 -2.70
C ARG A 136 18.69 7.03 -1.70
N VAL A 137 17.44 6.64 -1.50
CA VAL A 137 17.08 5.45 -0.72
C VAL A 137 16.98 4.25 -1.65
N GLN A 138 17.31 3.07 -1.13
CA GLN A 138 17.14 1.84 -1.89
C GLN A 138 15.65 1.58 -2.13
N VAL A 139 15.30 1.40 -3.40
CA VAL A 139 13.97 1.00 -3.86
C VAL A 139 14.16 -0.25 -4.71
N ASP A 140 13.63 -1.37 -4.24
CA ASP A 140 13.58 -2.59 -5.04
C ASP A 140 12.48 -2.40 -6.10
N ALA A 141 12.67 -2.88 -7.33
CA ALA A 141 11.75 -2.61 -8.43
C ALA A 141 11.44 -3.88 -9.22
N TYR A 142 10.15 -4.12 -9.49
CA TYR A 142 9.69 -5.30 -10.20
C TYR A 142 8.61 -4.94 -11.23
N ALA A 143 8.85 -5.32 -12.48
CA ALA A 143 7.81 -5.38 -13.49
C ALA A 143 7.10 -6.74 -13.39
N ILE A 144 5.81 -6.73 -13.05
CA ILE A 144 5.01 -7.93 -12.87
C ILE A 144 3.99 -8.05 -14.00
N ASN A 145 4.16 -9.07 -14.82
CA ASN A 145 3.24 -9.48 -15.86
C ASN A 145 3.53 -10.94 -16.25
N ALA A 146 2.81 -11.46 -17.23
CA ALA A 146 2.93 -12.85 -17.68
C ALA A 146 4.32 -13.25 -18.25
N SER A 147 5.15 -12.31 -18.68
CA SER A 147 6.36 -12.60 -19.48
C SER A 147 7.65 -11.90 -19.05
N SER A 148 7.60 -11.04 -18.02
CA SER A 148 8.72 -10.16 -17.64
C SER A 148 9.35 -10.50 -16.31
N GLY A 149 10.62 -10.13 -16.15
CA GLY A 149 11.33 -10.15 -14.87
C GLY A 149 11.62 -11.55 -14.32
N PRO A 150 12.15 -11.66 -13.09
CA PRO A 150 12.38 -12.93 -12.43
C PRO A 150 11.11 -13.55 -11.81
N TYR A 151 9.98 -12.83 -11.82
CA TYR A 151 8.71 -13.24 -11.22
C TYR A 151 7.55 -12.95 -12.19
N HIS A 152 6.73 -13.96 -12.46
CA HIS A 152 5.60 -13.87 -13.40
C HIS A 152 4.27 -14.09 -12.69
N GLU A 153 3.20 -13.43 -13.14
CA GLU A 153 1.85 -13.67 -12.63
C GLU A 153 1.35 -15.07 -13.02
N SER A 154 0.73 -15.80 -12.08
CA SER A 154 0.35 -17.21 -12.31
C SER A 154 -1.15 -17.50 -12.36
N GLU A 155 -1.97 -16.71 -11.66
CA GLU A 155 -3.41 -17.00 -11.48
C GLU A 155 -4.30 -15.82 -11.85
N ARG A 156 -3.93 -14.61 -11.43
CA ARG A 156 -4.65 -13.37 -11.72
C ARG A 156 -3.69 -12.33 -12.26
N SER A 157 -4.17 -11.47 -13.14
CA SER A 157 -3.34 -10.41 -13.69
C SER A 157 -3.05 -9.34 -12.64
N ALA A 158 -1.78 -8.96 -12.52
CA ALA A 158 -1.35 -7.82 -11.71
C ALA A 158 -2.03 -6.52 -12.19
N LYS A 159 -2.19 -6.37 -13.52
CA LYS A 159 -2.87 -5.21 -14.14
C LYS A 159 -4.29 -5.04 -13.61
N GLU A 160 -5.04 -6.14 -13.52
CA GLU A 160 -6.42 -6.14 -13.05
C GLU A 160 -6.51 -5.94 -11.54
N VAL A 161 -5.75 -6.73 -10.76
CA VAL A 161 -5.84 -6.71 -9.29
C VAL A 161 -5.28 -5.42 -8.70
N TRP A 162 -4.19 -4.90 -9.26
CA TRP A 162 -3.60 -3.63 -8.84
C TRP A 162 -4.17 -2.42 -9.60
N LYS A 163 -5.13 -2.63 -10.50
CA LYS A 163 -5.80 -1.58 -11.27
C LYS A 163 -4.82 -0.61 -11.96
N LEU A 164 -3.65 -1.12 -12.37
CA LEU A 164 -2.58 -0.34 -12.98
C LEU A 164 -2.71 -0.33 -14.50
N GLN A 165 -2.40 0.80 -15.12
CA GLN A 165 -2.17 0.91 -16.55
C GLN A 165 -0.68 0.82 -16.90
N GLU A 166 -0.38 0.83 -18.19
CA GLU A 166 0.97 0.51 -18.67
C GLU A 166 2.04 1.49 -18.21
N ASP A 167 1.84 2.78 -18.16
CA ASP A 167 2.83 3.78 -17.78
C ASP A 167 2.78 4.17 -16.29
N GLU A 168 2.06 3.40 -15.48
CA GLU A 168 1.84 3.64 -14.06
C GLU A 168 2.73 2.76 -13.17
N ALA A 169 2.81 3.13 -11.89
CA ALA A 169 3.55 2.37 -10.88
C ALA A 169 2.90 2.46 -9.50
N LEU A 170 3.15 1.47 -8.64
CA LEU A 170 2.83 1.52 -7.21
C LEU A 170 4.10 1.50 -6.40
N LEU A 171 4.25 2.45 -5.49
CA LEU A 171 5.30 2.46 -4.48
C LEU A 171 4.73 1.93 -3.17
N VAL A 172 5.32 0.83 -2.68
CA VAL A 172 4.87 0.11 -1.49
C VAL A 172 5.93 0.22 -0.41
N ARG A 173 5.50 0.53 0.82
CA ARG A 173 6.34 0.64 2.01
C ARG A 173 6.83 -0.73 2.49
N PRO A 174 7.89 -0.76 3.31
CA PRO A 174 8.35 -2.00 3.95
C PRO A 174 7.31 -2.73 4.82
N ASP A 175 6.23 -2.06 5.24
CA ASP A 175 5.13 -2.66 6.00
C ASP A 175 3.96 -3.15 5.11
N GLY A 176 4.11 -3.11 3.78
CA GLY A 176 3.13 -3.62 2.82
C GLY A 176 2.00 -2.64 2.49
N ILE A 177 2.09 -1.39 2.95
CA ILE A 177 1.13 -0.34 2.63
C ILE A 177 1.56 0.42 1.38
N ILE A 178 0.62 0.65 0.46
CA ILE A 178 0.84 1.50 -0.71
C ILE A 178 1.03 2.93 -0.22
N ALA A 179 2.17 3.54 -0.54
CA ALA A 179 2.46 4.92 -0.16
C ALA A 179 2.15 5.91 -1.27
N TRP A 180 2.25 5.47 -2.52
CA TRP A 180 2.06 6.34 -3.67
C TRP A 180 1.73 5.54 -4.92
N ARG A 181 0.93 6.13 -5.81
CA ARG A 181 0.63 5.62 -7.13
C ARG A 181 1.10 6.65 -8.14
N ALA A 182 1.93 6.22 -9.08
CA ALA A 182 2.34 7.05 -10.19
C ALA A 182 1.26 7.06 -11.27
N VAL A 183 0.94 8.24 -11.76
CA VAL A 183 0.16 8.42 -13.00
C VAL A 183 1.08 8.30 -14.22
N GLY A 184 0.51 7.95 -15.37
CA GLY A 184 1.22 7.90 -16.63
C GLY A 184 1.88 9.23 -17.01
N MET A 185 3.14 9.21 -17.44
CA MET A 185 3.87 10.41 -17.87
C MET A 185 4.92 10.12 -18.95
N ALA A 186 5.22 11.15 -19.76
CA ALA A 186 6.17 11.02 -20.87
C ALA A 186 7.64 11.15 -20.44
N SER A 187 7.95 11.89 -19.36
CA SER A 187 9.32 12.13 -18.90
C SER A 187 9.35 12.60 -17.45
N GLY A 188 10.54 12.65 -16.83
CA GLY A 188 10.72 13.18 -15.47
C GLY A 188 10.54 12.17 -14.33
N HIS A 189 10.39 10.87 -14.64
CA HIS A 189 10.17 9.76 -13.70
C HIS A 189 11.09 9.79 -12.46
N VAL A 190 12.39 10.04 -12.64
CA VAL A 190 13.38 10.10 -11.54
C VAL A 190 13.01 11.20 -10.54
N GLY A 191 12.66 12.39 -11.05
CA GLY A 191 12.33 13.54 -10.23
C GLY A 191 10.97 13.41 -9.55
N GLU A 192 9.98 12.83 -10.23
CA GLU A 192 8.68 12.56 -9.63
C GLU A 192 8.78 11.53 -8.50
N LEU A 193 9.42 10.38 -8.74
CA LEU A 193 9.62 9.38 -7.70
C LEU A 193 10.43 9.95 -6.53
N GLY A 194 11.43 10.79 -6.81
CA GLY A 194 12.19 11.50 -5.79
C GLY A 194 11.33 12.45 -4.94
N ARG A 195 10.40 13.20 -5.57
CA ARG A 195 9.43 14.03 -4.85
C ARG A 195 8.51 13.21 -3.96
N ALA A 196 7.94 12.12 -4.50
CA ALA A 196 7.06 11.23 -3.74
C ALA A 196 7.79 10.64 -2.52
N LEU A 197 9.00 10.10 -2.72
CA LEU A 197 9.84 9.60 -1.63
C LEU A 197 10.20 10.69 -0.61
N GLY A 198 10.52 11.90 -1.08
CA GLY A 198 10.85 13.01 -0.20
C GLY A 198 9.68 13.41 0.70
N ALA A 199 8.46 13.44 0.15
CA ALA A 199 7.24 13.67 0.91
C ALA A 199 6.98 12.54 1.93
N ILE A 200 7.10 11.27 1.51
CA ILE A 200 6.86 10.09 2.36
C ILE A 200 7.88 10.02 3.51
N LEU A 201 9.15 10.25 3.21
CA LEU A 201 10.25 10.20 4.19
C LEU A 201 10.42 11.52 4.96
N ARG A 202 9.60 12.53 4.63
CA ARG A 202 9.64 13.89 5.16
C ARG A 202 11.04 14.49 5.11
N THR A 203 11.77 14.26 4.02
CA THR A 203 13.10 14.85 3.82
C THR A 203 12.95 16.29 3.33
N GLU A 204 13.62 17.24 3.99
CA GLU A 204 13.73 18.64 3.54
C GLU A 204 14.40 18.77 2.16
#